data_AF-A0ABD3PQH1-F1
#
_entry.id   AF-A0ABD3PQH1-F1
#
_cell.length_a   1.000
_cell.length_b   1.000
_cell.length_c   1.000
_cell.angle_alpha   90.00
_cell.angle_beta   90.00
_cell.angle_gamma   90.00
#
_symmetry.space_group_name_H-M   'P 1'
#
loop_
_entity.id
_entity.type
_entity.pdbx_description
1 polymer ?
#
loop_
_entity_poly.entity_id
_entity_poly.type
_entity_poly.pdbx_seq_one_letter_code
_entity_poly.pdbx_strand_id
1 'polypeptide(L)'
;MESTSCSASSSHYCTADASPDFPLSTIEQLALGFVLLAITFIILLQMDVISRHILAPDQLLAKRRQEYVYAVSQCVEYNTLMIRQYVGGGKKLYSPKSEDMVEKMDGEMKELVDKILDSKKATPVIVAIEQDATESNPDTYYLYLAFPTGEGTSTPAAPGLFRRVRVPLVEFCEELAKAFEGQITSTAFCFVADASCGLGSEMLTSIVNACDTGVATISNPSWMFVLALIVSKNTHNITKEQFERIIFALCRLDAWRVRDFVGVNRTVLFALPGQASVPLLLPIIQKVFVHERHVFIYDGCCHTVSRGTALRQEHGASYRQTAAKEDWDLVSATPTVISSNYPIAPLKHIGDLPETLAKLNGVQASIVEAWVASVDTFLDMKAREKKNFYTPFVCRLGFLMKRSGIGNGDGSDLSGLALKNILQYVTGSKSRALSAEVMERAEKCLTECRAAAEAYVEKCKIVTNTPEAILIEKCVFTHKSILIGEKTLLDTVQPKEDWSLKAAKKLKSCLCCIPGEGDEEDEDEDGAGERDEGSKQKNKIDMSMPGAFATSGRRSNYVDGKAGFAFDPTRFK
;
A
#
# COMPACT_ATOMS: atom_id res chain seq x y z
N MET A 1 -35.39 -3.84 -60.25
CA MET A 1 -35.65 -4.59 -61.49
C MET A 1 -35.49 -3.63 -62.65
N GLU A 2 -34.57 -3.99 -63.57
CA GLU A 2 -34.49 -3.58 -64.98
C GLU A 2 -34.11 -2.11 -65.28
N SER A 3 -32.85 -1.80 -65.67
CA SER A 3 -32.18 -2.00 -67.00
C SER A 3 -32.66 -0.97 -68.03
N THR A 4 -31.89 -0.29 -68.89
CA THR A 4 -30.57 -0.50 -69.54
C THR A 4 -30.31 0.82 -70.33
N SER A 5 -29.15 1.48 -70.25
CA SER A 5 -28.02 1.47 -71.23
C SER A 5 -27.94 2.62 -72.28
N CYS A 6 -26.71 3.17 -72.41
CA CYS A 6 -26.03 3.76 -73.59
C CYS A 6 -26.49 5.16 -74.06
N SER A 7 -25.65 6.12 -74.51
CA SER A 7 -24.25 6.11 -74.96
C SER A 7 -23.65 7.55 -74.94
N ALA A 8 -22.32 7.60 -75.14
CA ALA A 8 -21.38 8.72 -75.05
C ALA A 8 -21.65 9.98 -75.91
N SER A 9 -21.18 11.13 -75.43
CA SER A 9 -20.29 12.02 -76.20
C SER A 9 -19.56 13.03 -75.29
N SER A 10 -18.35 13.37 -75.75
CA SER A 10 -17.29 14.17 -75.14
C SER A 10 -17.62 15.64 -74.91
N SER A 11 -17.13 16.22 -73.82
CA SER A 11 -16.58 17.59 -73.85
C SER A 11 -15.55 17.80 -72.73
N HIS A 12 -14.43 18.39 -73.15
CA HIS A 12 -13.28 18.79 -72.36
C HIS A 12 -13.67 19.62 -71.13
N TYR A 13 -13.18 19.24 -69.95
CA TYR A 13 -13.01 20.16 -68.84
C TYR A 13 -11.56 20.19 -68.38
N CYS A 14 -11.08 21.41 -68.27
CA CYS A 14 -9.71 21.83 -68.04
C CYS A 14 -9.12 21.19 -66.78
N THR A 15 -7.93 20.64 -66.94
CA THR A 15 -6.96 20.43 -65.86
C THR A 15 -6.70 21.78 -65.18
N ALA A 16 -7.13 21.94 -63.93
CA ALA A 16 -6.59 22.95 -63.06
C ALA A 16 -5.15 22.54 -62.72
N ASP A 17 -4.22 23.44 -63.02
CA ASP A 17 -2.79 23.28 -62.88
C ASP A 17 -2.39 22.72 -61.51
N ALA A 18 -1.57 21.67 -61.56
CA ALA A 18 -0.75 21.25 -60.46
C ALA A 18 0.15 22.42 -60.04
N SER A 19 0.00 22.86 -58.79
CA SER A 19 0.98 23.70 -58.11
C SER A 19 2.36 23.03 -58.24
N PRO A 20 3.44 23.76 -58.58
CA PRO A 20 4.75 23.17 -58.65
C PRO A 20 5.17 22.73 -57.24
N ASP A 21 5.50 21.45 -57.10
CA ASP A 21 6.28 20.95 -55.97
C ASP A 21 7.60 21.72 -55.97
N PHE A 22 7.69 22.73 -55.11
CA PHE A 22 8.96 23.42 -54.87
C PHE A 22 9.92 22.40 -54.24
N PRO A 23 11.09 22.13 -54.84
CA PRO A 23 12.09 21.30 -54.20
C PRO A 23 12.55 22.02 -52.94
N LEU A 24 12.27 21.42 -51.77
CA LEU A 24 12.87 21.81 -50.50
C LEU A 24 14.35 22.05 -50.74
N SER A 25 14.80 23.26 -50.43
CA SER A 25 16.19 23.67 -50.64
C SER A 25 17.12 22.70 -49.91
N THR A 26 18.32 22.47 -50.42
CA THR A 26 19.32 21.57 -49.79
C THR A 26 19.55 21.89 -48.31
N ILE A 27 19.35 23.15 -47.91
CA ILE A 27 19.41 23.63 -46.52
C ILE A 27 18.27 23.07 -45.66
N GLU A 28 17.04 23.02 -46.18
CA GLU A 28 15.88 22.47 -45.45
C GLU A 28 15.98 20.95 -45.30
N GLN A 29 16.52 20.25 -46.30
CA GLN A 29 16.79 18.81 -46.20
C GLN A 29 17.88 18.50 -45.17
N LEU A 30 18.95 19.31 -45.12
CA LEU A 30 19.99 19.19 -44.10
C LEU A 30 19.45 19.50 -42.70
N ALA A 31 18.65 20.56 -42.56
CA ALA A 31 18.02 20.92 -41.28
C ALA A 31 17.10 19.80 -40.77
N LEU A 32 16.27 19.23 -41.65
CA LEU A 32 15.42 18.08 -41.31
C LEU A 32 16.26 16.86 -40.89
N GLY A 33 17.37 16.60 -41.57
CA GLY A 33 18.33 15.54 -41.21
C GLY A 33 18.93 15.73 -39.82
N PHE A 34 19.34 16.96 -39.46
CA PHE A 34 19.85 17.26 -38.12
C PHE A 34 18.78 17.12 -37.05
N VAL A 35 17.55 17.56 -37.31
CA VAL A 35 16.42 17.38 -36.38
C VAL A 35 16.12 15.90 -36.17
N LEU A 36 16.09 15.09 -37.23
CA LEU A 36 15.83 13.65 -37.12
C LEU A 36 16.94 12.94 -36.34
N LEU A 37 18.20 13.30 -36.56
CA LEU A 37 19.35 12.79 -35.80
C LEU A 37 19.27 13.20 -34.32
N ALA A 38 18.91 14.45 -34.03
CA ALA A 38 18.74 14.93 -32.67
C ALA A 38 17.61 14.18 -31.95
N ILE A 39 16.46 14.00 -32.60
CA ILE A 39 15.32 13.23 -32.06
C ILE A 39 15.73 11.77 -31.82
N THR A 40 16.40 11.15 -32.79
CA THR A 40 16.87 9.76 -32.66
C THR A 40 17.85 9.62 -31.50
N PHE A 41 18.79 10.56 -31.35
CA PHE A 41 19.73 10.57 -30.25
C PHE A 41 19.03 10.76 -28.90
N ILE A 42 18.02 11.63 -28.81
CA ILE A 42 17.19 11.80 -27.61
C ILE A 42 16.44 10.49 -27.28
N ILE A 43 15.83 9.85 -28.27
CA ILE A 43 15.13 8.56 -28.08
C ILE A 43 16.10 7.49 -27.57
N LEU A 44 17.30 7.40 -28.16
CA LEU A 44 18.34 6.47 -27.72
C LEU A 44 18.78 6.76 -26.28
N LEU A 45 18.97 8.03 -25.92
CA LEU A 45 19.28 8.42 -24.53
C LEU A 45 18.13 8.13 -23.56
N GLN A 46 16.88 8.08 -24.02
CA GLN A 46 15.76 7.64 -23.19
C GLN A 46 15.79 6.14 -22.89
N MET A 47 16.43 5.31 -23.72
CA MET A 47 16.54 3.88 -23.46
C MET A 47 17.44 3.59 -22.25
N ASP A 48 16.90 2.88 -21.25
CA ASP A 48 17.63 2.49 -20.03
C ASP A 48 18.93 1.72 -20.33
N VAL A 49 18.92 0.86 -21.37
CA VAL A 49 20.11 0.12 -21.80
C VAL A 49 21.24 1.05 -22.18
N ILE A 50 20.98 2.10 -22.97
CA ILE A 50 22.00 3.05 -23.41
C ILE A 50 22.41 3.96 -22.26
N SER A 51 21.43 4.43 -21.47
CA SER A 51 21.68 5.25 -20.29
C SER A 51 22.65 4.58 -19.30
N ARG A 52 22.52 3.26 -19.09
CA ARG A 52 23.42 2.49 -18.20
C ARG A 52 24.88 2.46 -18.66
N HIS A 53 25.15 2.62 -19.96
CA HIS A 53 26.51 2.60 -20.50
C HIS A 53 27.14 4.00 -20.52
N ILE A 54 26.32 5.06 -20.56
CA ILE A 54 26.79 6.44 -20.76
C ILE A 54 26.78 7.24 -19.46
N LEU A 55 25.74 7.09 -18.64
CA LEU A 55 25.54 7.90 -17.46
C LEU A 55 26.28 7.32 -16.25
N ALA A 56 26.84 8.20 -15.41
CA ALA A 56 27.30 7.81 -14.09
C ALA A 56 26.14 7.27 -13.25
N PRO A 57 26.37 6.35 -12.28
CA PRO A 57 25.32 5.74 -11.47
C PRO A 57 24.33 6.73 -10.85
N ASP A 58 24.82 7.84 -10.29
CA ASP A 58 23.97 8.87 -9.68
C ASP A 58 23.11 9.61 -10.72
N GLN A 59 23.67 9.89 -11.90
CA GLN A 59 22.93 10.54 -12.99
C GLN A 59 21.87 9.60 -13.57
N LEU A 60 22.18 8.31 -13.71
CA LEU A 60 21.23 7.28 -14.13
C LEU A 60 20.08 7.17 -13.13
N LEU A 61 20.39 7.15 -11.83
CA LEU A 61 19.38 7.07 -10.78
C LEU A 61 18.50 8.33 -10.75
N ALA A 62 19.10 9.52 -10.90
CA ALA A 62 18.36 10.77 -11.01
C ALA A 62 17.41 10.77 -12.23
N LYS A 63 17.88 10.32 -13.40
CA LYS A 63 17.05 10.16 -14.61
C LYS A 63 15.87 9.22 -14.34
N ARG A 64 16.14 8.03 -13.79
CA ARG A 64 15.11 7.04 -13.45
C ARG A 64 14.07 7.61 -12.50
N ARG A 65 14.50 8.31 -11.44
CA ARG A 65 13.57 8.97 -10.49
C ARG A 65 12.68 10.03 -11.15
N GLN A 66 13.17 10.77 -12.14
CA GLN A 66 12.34 11.69 -12.94
C GLN A 66 11.28 10.93 -13.76
N GLU A 67 11.66 9.82 -14.40
CA GLU A 67 10.74 8.95 -15.12
C GLU A 67 9.66 8.39 -14.17
N TYR A 68 10.04 8.06 -12.93
CA TYR A 68 9.11 7.57 -11.90
C TYR A 68 8.09 8.64 -11.52
N VAL A 69 8.55 9.87 -11.25
CA VAL A 69 7.67 11.01 -10.94
C VAL A 69 6.68 11.25 -12.06
N TYR A 70 7.12 11.21 -13.31
CA TYR A 70 6.24 11.35 -14.47
C TYR A 70 5.19 10.24 -14.53
N ALA A 71 5.61 8.97 -14.42
CA ALA A 71 4.69 7.83 -14.48
C ALA A 71 3.66 7.85 -13.33
N VAL A 72 4.08 8.27 -12.14
CA VAL A 72 3.21 8.43 -10.97
C VAL A 72 2.21 9.58 -11.16
N SER A 73 2.63 10.73 -11.72
CA SER A 73 1.71 11.84 -12.05
C SER A 73 0.63 11.39 -13.04
N GLN A 74 1.04 10.73 -14.13
CA GLN A 74 0.12 10.22 -15.14
C GLN A 74 -0.86 9.18 -14.56
N CYS A 75 -0.41 8.37 -13.60
CA CYS A 75 -1.27 7.45 -12.86
C CYS A 75 -2.33 8.17 -12.03
N VAL A 76 -1.96 9.23 -11.31
CA VAL A 76 -2.92 10.00 -10.50
C VAL A 76 -3.95 10.67 -11.41
N GLU A 77 -3.50 11.35 -12.47
CA GLU A 77 -4.39 12.00 -13.44
C GLU A 77 -5.38 11.02 -14.07
N TYR A 78 -4.88 9.86 -14.51
CA TYR A 78 -5.72 8.82 -15.10
C TYR A 78 -6.71 8.24 -14.08
N ASN A 79 -6.26 7.94 -12.87
CA ASN A 79 -7.13 7.34 -11.86
C ASN A 79 -8.24 8.33 -11.44
N THR A 80 -7.89 9.60 -11.23
CA THR A 80 -8.88 10.64 -10.95
C THR A 80 -9.88 10.77 -12.09
N LEU A 81 -9.45 10.71 -13.36
CA LEU A 81 -10.36 10.71 -14.50
C LEU A 81 -11.33 9.52 -14.48
N MET A 82 -10.86 8.33 -14.10
CA MET A 82 -11.73 7.15 -14.00
C MET A 82 -12.76 7.30 -12.88
N ILE A 83 -12.36 7.83 -11.72
CA ILE A 83 -13.28 8.11 -10.61
C ILE A 83 -14.29 9.19 -11.02
N ARG A 84 -13.84 10.28 -11.66
CA ARG A 84 -14.71 11.33 -12.22
C ARG A 84 -15.73 10.78 -13.22
N GLN A 85 -15.30 9.88 -14.11
CA GLN A 85 -16.20 9.22 -15.04
C GLN A 85 -17.24 8.37 -14.31
N TYR A 86 -16.85 7.61 -13.28
CA TYR A 86 -17.77 6.79 -12.50
C TYR A 86 -18.86 7.62 -11.82
N VAL A 87 -18.47 8.67 -11.09
CA VAL A 87 -19.39 9.56 -10.37
C VAL A 87 -20.15 10.52 -11.30
N GLY A 88 -19.81 10.55 -12.58
CA GLY A 88 -20.48 11.30 -13.64
C GLY A 88 -21.42 10.45 -14.51
N GLY A 89 -21.80 9.25 -14.08
CA GLY A 89 -22.69 8.34 -14.81
C GLY A 89 -21.99 7.44 -15.83
N GLY A 90 -20.68 7.25 -15.71
CA GLY A 90 -19.86 6.43 -16.59
C GLY A 90 -19.29 7.19 -17.79
N LYS A 91 -18.39 6.54 -18.54
CA LYS A 91 -17.58 7.14 -19.61
C LYS A 91 -18.40 7.82 -20.72
N LYS A 92 -19.60 7.33 -21.02
CA LYS A 92 -20.46 7.87 -22.08
C LYS A 92 -21.23 9.12 -21.65
N LEU A 93 -21.50 9.29 -20.36
CA LEU A 93 -22.29 10.39 -19.81
C LEU A 93 -21.40 11.49 -19.21
N TYR A 94 -20.20 11.14 -18.77
CA TYR A 94 -19.25 12.09 -18.24
C TYR A 94 -18.85 13.16 -19.27
N SER A 95 -19.07 14.42 -18.90
CA SER A 95 -18.62 15.59 -19.65
C SER A 95 -17.69 16.42 -18.77
N PRO A 96 -16.46 16.77 -19.22
CA PRO A 96 -15.57 17.64 -18.44
C PRO A 96 -16.20 18.99 -18.07
N LYS A 97 -17.13 19.51 -18.89
CA LYS A 97 -17.86 20.76 -18.58
C LYS A 97 -18.76 20.64 -17.35
N SER A 98 -19.10 19.42 -16.93
CA SER A 98 -19.86 19.22 -15.70
C SER A 98 -19.04 19.54 -14.45
N GLU A 99 -17.70 19.59 -14.54
CA GLU A 99 -16.82 19.99 -13.42
C GLU A 99 -17.09 21.44 -12.98
N ASP A 100 -17.64 22.29 -13.87
CA ASP A 100 -18.07 23.66 -13.50
C ASP A 100 -19.26 23.66 -12.53
N MET A 101 -19.97 22.53 -12.38
CA MET A 101 -21.08 22.34 -11.45
C MET A 101 -20.63 21.86 -10.07
N VAL A 102 -19.33 21.76 -9.81
CA VAL A 102 -18.81 21.39 -8.49
C VAL A 102 -19.08 22.54 -7.52
N GLU A 103 -19.88 22.25 -6.49
CA GLU A 103 -20.24 23.23 -5.47
C GLU A 103 -19.03 23.54 -4.58
N LYS A 104 -18.66 24.82 -4.47
CA LYS A 104 -17.58 25.30 -3.61
C LYS A 104 -18.14 25.62 -2.23
N MET A 105 -17.63 25.00 -1.18
CA MET A 105 -18.07 25.23 0.19
C MET A 105 -16.91 25.75 1.05
N ASP A 106 -16.82 27.07 1.19
CA ASP A 106 -15.74 27.76 1.91
C ASP A 106 -16.18 28.32 3.29
N GLY A 107 -17.35 27.89 3.81
CA GLY A 107 -17.89 28.39 5.10
C GLY A 107 -18.99 27.56 5.76
N GLU A 108 -19.63 26.65 5.03
CA GLU A 108 -20.70 25.77 5.53
C GLU A 108 -20.20 24.35 5.86
N MET A 109 -18.92 24.20 6.23
CA MET A 109 -18.29 22.89 6.47
C MET A 109 -19.03 22.07 7.53
N LYS A 110 -19.56 22.73 8.58
CA LYS A 110 -20.28 22.06 9.66
C LYS A 110 -21.55 21.36 9.18
N GLU A 111 -22.35 22.02 8.34
CA GLU A 111 -23.57 21.42 7.79
C GLU A 111 -23.23 20.22 6.88
N LEU A 112 -22.16 20.34 6.09
CA LEU A 112 -21.67 19.24 5.27
C LEU A 112 -21.23 18.04 6.12
N VAL A 113 -20.47 18.28 7.20
CA VAL A 113 -20.05 17.25 8.15
C VAL A 113 -21.25 16.61 8.84
N ASP A 114 -22.21 17.39 9.33
CA ASP A 114 -23.44 16.88 9.93
C ASP A 114 -24.24 16.00 8.95
N LYS A 115 -24.27 16.37 7.66
CA LYS A 115 -24.87 15.56 6.59
C LYS A 115 -24.13 14.25 6.35
N ILE A 116 -22.80 14.22 6.44
CA ILE A 116 -21.98 13.01 6.29
C ILE A 116 -22.22 12.04 7.45
N LEU A 117 -22.33 12.58 8.66
CA LEU A 117 -22.51 11.83 9.89
C LEU A 117 -23.95 11.33 10.12
N ASP A 118 -24.90 11.81 9.32
CA ASP A 118 -26.26 11.29 9.29
C ASP A 118 -26.29 9.86 8.76
N SER A 119 -26.48 8.89 9.67
CA SER A 119 -26.47 7.46 9.33
C SER A 119 -27.56 7.05 8.34
N LYS A 120 -28.59 7.89 8.15
CA LYS A 120 -29.70 7.68 7.20
C LYS A 120 -29.36 8.15 5.80
N LYS A 121 -28.21 8.79 5.59
CA LYS A 121 -27.76 9.27 4.29
C LYS A 121 -26.60 8.42 3.76
N ALA A 122 -26.51 8.38 2.43
CA ALA A 122 -25.35 7.83 1.76
C ALA A 122 -24.10 8.65 2.13
N THR A 123 -23.01 7.95 2.41
CA THR A 123 -21.71 8.58 2.70
C THR A 123 -21.09 9.02 1.39
N PRO A 124 -20.45 10.20 1.31
CA PRO A 124 -19.77 10.58 0.09
C PRO A 124 -18.57 9.67 -0.17
N VAL A 125 -18.19 9.58 -1.44
CA VAL A 125 -16.93 8.99 -1.86
C VAL A 125 -15.88 10.08 -2.10
N ILE A 126 -14.61 9.74 -1.85
CA ILE A 126 -13.47 10.63 -2.14
C ILE A 126 -13.15 10.52 -3.62
N VAL A 127 -13.23 11.64 -4.34
CA VAL A 127 -12.99 11.70 -5.78
C VAL A 127 -11.52 12.01 -6.07
N ALA A 128 -11.01 13.06 -5.44
CA ALA A 128 -9.67 13.58 -5.71
C ALA A 128 -9.16 14.45 -4.56
N ILE A 129 -7.84 14.58 -4.48
CA ILE A 129 -7.14 15.63 -3.72
C ILE A 129 -6.25 16.37 -4.71
N GLU A 130 -6.53 17.65 -4.97
CA GLU A 130 -5.88 18.41 -6.04
C GLU A 130 -5.57 19.84 -5.59
N GLN A 131 -4.57 20.46 -6.23
CA GLN A 131 -4.32 21.90 -6.13
C GLN A 131 -5.21 22.62 -7.13
N ASP A 132 -5.76 23.77 -6.75
CA ASP A 132 -6.46 24.64 -7.70
C ASP A 132 -5.42 25.49 -8.44
N ALA A 133 -5.30 25.31 -9.76
CA ALA A 133 -4.35 26.07 -10.57
C ALA A 133 -4.68 27.57 -10.64
N THR A 134 -5.89 27.97 -10.21
CA THR A 134 -6.33 29.37 -10.17
C THR A 134 -6.06 30.05 -8.83
N GLU A 135 -5.66 29.29 -7.81
CA GLU A 135 -5.34 29.83 -6.49
C GLU A 135 -4.00 30.58 -6.48
N SER A 136 -3.98 31.67 -5.72
CA SER A 136 -2.77 32.49 -5.55
C SER A 136 -1.72 31.78 -4.70
N ASN A 137 -2.16 30.86 -3.83
CA ASN A 137 -1.30 30.03 -3.00
C ASN A 137 -1.13 28.65 -3.66
N PRO A 138 0.05 28.33 -4.23
CA PRO A 138 0.28 27.07 -4.93
C PRO A 138 0.24 25.85 -4.01
N ASP A 139 0.21 26.01 -2.69
CA ASP A 139 0.17 24.90 -1.74
C ASP A 139 -1.22 24.69 -1.10
N THR A 140 -2.26 25.38 -1.57
CA THR A 140 -3.63 25.11 -1.12
C THR A 140 -4.17 23.86 -1.83
N TYR A 141 -4.56 22.86 -1.06
CA TYR A 141 -5.16 21.63 -1.56
C TYR A 141 -6.65 21.58 -1.26
N TYR A 142 -7.43 21.06 -2.20
CA TYR A 142 -8.86 20.83 -2.07
C TYR A 142 -9.18 19.34 -2.10
N LEU A 143 -10.18 18.96 -1.32
CA LEU A 143 -10.80 17.64 -1.34
C LEU A 143 -12.07 17.70 -2.19
N TYR A 144 -12.17 16.79 -3.15
CA TYR A 144 -13.36 16.62 -3.97
C TYR A 144 -14.14 15.41 -3.46
N LEU A 145 -15.40 15.63 -3.09
CA LEU A 145 -16.33 14.61 -2.59
C LEU A 145 -17.49 14.44 -3.56
N ALA A 146 -17.99 13.21 -3.71
CA ALA A 146 -19.18 12.93 -4.49
C ALA A 146 -20.23 12.22 -3.63
N PHE A 147 -21.42 12.81 -3.55
CA PHE A 147 -22.58 12.29 -2.81
C PHE A 147 -23.49 11.52 -3.77
N PRO A 148 -23.78 10.23 -3.49
CA PRO A 148 -24.80 9.48 -4.22
C PRO A 148 -26.15 10.21 -4.17
N THR A 149 -26.88 10.22 -5.29
CA THR A 149 -28.15 10.95 -5.45
C THR A 149 -29.40 10.09 -5.21
N GLY A 150 -29.23 8.81 -4.88
CA GLY A 150 -30.36 7.89 -4.58
C GLY A 150 -30.80 7.91 -3.12
N GLU A 151 -32.03 7.45 -2.86
CA GLU A 151 -32.61 7.33 -1.50
C GLU A 151 -32.00 6.19 -0.64
N GLY A 152 -31.06 5.42 -1.19
CA GLY A 152 -30.38 4.34 -0.48
C GLY A 152 -29.20 4.82 0.37
N THR A 153 -28.92 4.11 1.48
CA THR A 153 -27.73 4.35 2.32
C THR A 153 -26.47 3.66 1.80
N SER A 154 -26.62 2.63 0.95
CA SER A 154 -25.52 1.81 0.44
C SER A 154 -24.57 2.64 -0.42
N THR A 155 -23.30 2.69 -0.02
CA THR A 155 -22.23 3.36 -0.74
C THR A 155 -21.08 2.38 -0.96
N PRO A 156 -20.55 2.24 -2.18
CA PRO A 156 -20.83 3.02 -3.38
C PRO A 156 -22.15 2.61 -4.06
N ALA A 157 -22.92 3.59 -4.53
CA ALA A 157 -24.03 3.35 -5.45
C ALA A 157 -23.48 3.02 -6.85
N ALA A 158 -24.29 2.37 -7.69
CA ALA A 158 -23.97 2.15 -9.09
C ALA A 158 -23.56 3.47 -9.80
N PRO A 159 -22.79 3.41 -10.91
CA PRO A 159 -22.41 4.60 -11.65
C PRO A 159 -23.62 5.49 -11.92
N GLY A 160 -23.53 6.75 -11.55
CA GLY A 160 -24.64 7.68 -11.59
C GLY A 160 -24.16 9.11 -11.56
N LEU A 161 -25.08 10.07 -11.71
CA LEU A 161 -24.78 11.49 -11.56
C LEU A 161 -24.77 11.84 -10.08
N PHE A 162 -23.59 11.86 -9.47
CA PHE A 162 -23.43 12.20 -8.05
C PHE A 162 -23.36 13.72 -7.89
N ARG A 163 -23.84 14.23 -6.76
CA ARG A 163 -23.63 15.65 -6.40
C ARG A 163 -22.18 15.81 -5.95
N ARG A 164 -21.42 16.67 -6.61
CA ARG A 164 -19.99 16.88 -6.32
C ARG A 164 -19.77 18.16 -5.53
N VAL A 165 -18.94 18.08 -4.51
CA VAL A 165 -18.60 19.18 -3.63
C VAL A 165 -17.08 19.30 -3.53
N ARG A 166 -16.59 20.54 -3.54
CA ARG A 166 -15.18 20.88 -3.31
C ARG A 166 -15.06 21.64 -1.99
N VAL A 167 -14.15 21.19 -1.15
CA VAL A 167 -13.85 21.80 0.15
C VAL A 167 -12.34 21.97 0.34
N PRO A 168 -11.88 23.00 1.08
CA PRO A 168 -10.46 23.10 1.47
C PRO A 168 -10.03 21.88 2.29
N LEU A 169 -8.97 21.19 1.90
CA LEU A 169 -8.60 19.88 2.46
C LEU A 169 -8.35 19.94 3.96
N VAL A 170 -7.52 20.89 4.41
CA VAL A 170 -7.08 20.99 5.80
C VAL A 170 -8.24 21.36 6.72
N GLU A 171 -8.92 22.47 6.42
CA GLU A 171 -10.01 22.99 7.24
C GLU A 171 -11.17 22.00 7.35
N PHE A 172 -11.55 21.38 6.23
CA PHE A 172 -12.59 20.36 6.22
C PHE A 172 -12.19 19.12 7.03
N CYS A 173 -10.96 18.62 6.87
CA CYS A 173 -10.50 17.44 7.61
C CYS A 173 -10.35 17.73 9.11
N GLU A 174 -10.02 18.96 9.51
CA GLU A 174 -10.00 19.35 10.92
C GLU A 174 -11.39 19.29 11.55
N GLU A 175 -12.40 19.84 10.88
CA GLU A 175 -13.80 19.80 11.33
C GLU A 175 -14.35 18.37 11.33
N LEU A 176 -14.08 17.60 10.27
CA LEU A 176 -14.49 16.20 10.18
C LEU A 176 -13.82 15.33 11.26
N ALA A 177 -12.54 15.56 11.55
CA ALA A 177 -11.84 14.88 12.63
C ALA A 177 -12.46 15.19 13.99
N LYS A 178 -12.73 16.47 14.31
CA LYS A 178 -13.40 16.87 15.56
C LYS A 178 -14.76 16.18 15.70
N ALA A 179 -15.52 16.11 14.61
CA ALA A 179 -16.84 15.49 14.64
C ALA A 179 -16.77 13.98 14.85
N PHE A 180 -15.82 13.28 14.22
CA PHE A 180 -15.58 11.85 14.46
C PHE A 180 -15.01 11.55 15.85
N GLU A 181 -14.21 12.44 16.45
CA GLU A 181 -13.76 12.30 17.83
C GLU A 181 -14.93 12.40 18.83
N GLY A 182 -15.92 13.24 18.52
CA GLY A 182 -17.17 13.33 19.28
C GLY A 182 -18.09 12.11 19.12
N GLN A 183 -17.87 11.28 18.09
CA GLN A 183 -18.62 10.06 17.87
C GLN A 183 -17.89 8.83 18.44
N ILE A 184 -18.55 8.12 19.35
CA ILE A 184 -18.08 6.81 19.80
C ILE A 184 -18.31 5.81 18.65
N THR A 185 -17.29 5.60 17.83
CA THR A 185 -17.33 4.56 16.79
C THR A 185 -16.68 3.28 17.34
N SER A 186 -17.44 2.18 17.36
CA SER A 186 -16.95 0.87 17.81
C SER A 186 -16.10 0.14 16.75
N THR A 187 -15.71 0.85 15.68
CA THR A 187 -14.99 0.27 14.55
C THR A 187 -13.50 0.26 14.83
N ALA A 188 -12.91 -0.94 14.85
CA ALA A 188 -11.47 -1.16 14.92
C ALA A 188 -10.85 -1.14 13.52
N PHE A 189 -9.59 -0.73 13.41
CA PHE A 189 -8.84 -0.70 12.17
C PHE A 189 -7.73 -1.75 12.17
N CYS A 190 -7.47 -2.29 10.98
CA CYS A 190 -6.32 -3.14 10.71
C CYS A 190 -5.61 -2.61 9.46
N PHE A 191 -4.45 -1.98 9.64
CA PHE A 191 -3.65 -1.44 8.54
C PHE A 191 -2.67 -2.49 8.04
N VAL A 192 -2.63 -2.70 6.72
CA VAL A 192 -1.72 -3.66 6.07
C VAL A 192 -0.71 -2.86 5.24
N ALA A 193 0.54 -2.91 5.66
CA ALA A 193 1.69 -2.43 4.89
C ALA A 193 2.31 -3.60 4.14
N ASP A 194 2.45 -3.47 2.83
CA ASP A 194 2.87 -4.56 1.94
C ASP A 194 4.18 -4.21 1.24
N ALA A 195 5.20 -5.05 1.42
CA ALA A 195 6.50 -5.05 0.76
C ALA A 195 6.68 -6.31 -0.13
N SER A 196 5.65 -6.68 -0.88
CA SER A 196 5.63 -7.85 -1.79
C SER A 196 5.07 -7.52 -3.17
N CYS A 197 5.14 -6.26 -3.57
CA CYS A 197 4.57 -5.78 -4.82
C CYS A 197 3.05 -6.07 -4.95
N GLY A 198 2.32 -5.85 -3.85
CA GLY A 198 0.86 -5.97 -3.78
C GLY A 198 0.33 -7.39 -3.61
N LEU A 199 1.16 -8.44 -3.62
CA LEU A 199 0.70 -9.83 -3.46
C LEU A 199 0.06 -10.05 -2.10
N GLY A 200 0.68 -9.52 -1.06
CA GLY A 200 0.23 -9.69 0.32
C GLY A 200 -1.12 -9.04 0.57
N SER A 201 -1.27 -7.80 0.13
CA SER A 201 -2.53 -7.07 0.21
C SER A 201 -3.63 -7.75 -0.62
N GLU A 202 -3.35 -8.12 -1.87
CA GLU A 202 -4.32 -8.80 -2.75
C GLU A 202 -4.79 -10.13 -2.17
N MET A 203 -3.84 -10.95 -1.71
CA MET A 203 -4.13 -12.25 -1.11
C MET A 203 -4.95 -12.10 0.18
N LEU A 204 -4.54 -11.20 1.08
CA LEU A 204 -5.23 -11.02 2.35
C LEU A 204 -6.65 -10.46 2.16
N THR A 205 -6.82 -9.45 1.29
CA THR A 205 -8.15 -8.92 0.94
C THR A 205 -9.03 -10.01 0.35
N SER A 206 -8.50 -10.82 -0.58
CA SER A 206 -9.26 -11.91 -1.23
C SER A 206 -9.72 -12.96 -0.22
N ILE A 207 -8.82 -13.38 0.68
CA ILE A 207 -9.14 -14.35 1.73
C ILE A 207 -10.19 -13.77 2.68
N VAL A 208 -10.01 -12.53 3.17
CA VAL A 208 -10.95 -11.90 4.10
C VAL A 208 -12.35 -11.80 3.50
N ASN A 209 -12.45 -11.40 2.22
CA ASN A 209 -13.71 -11.29 1.50
C ASN A 209 -14.36 -12.66 1.25
N ALA A 210 -13.58 -13.69 0.92
CA ALA A 210 -14.10 -15.04 0.72
C ALA A 210 -14.62 -15.69 2.01
N CYS A 211 -14.02 -15.34 3.14
CA CYS A 211 -14.34 -15.95 4.43
C CYS A 211 -15.56 -15.34 5.13
N ASP A 212 -16.08 -14.20 4.63
CA ASP A 212 -17.19 -13.46 5.25
C ASP A 212 -17.02 -13.29 6.77
N THR A 213 -15.81 -12.91 7.19
CA THR A 213 -15.48 -12.77 8.62
C THR A 213 -16.08 -11.51 9.24
N GLY A 214 -16.98 -10.79 8.56
CA GLY A 214 -17.48 -9.50 9.01
C GLY A 214 -16.39 -8.42 9.13
N VAL A 215 -15.30 -8.57 8.39
CA VAL A 215 -14.25 -7.55 8.22
C VAL A 215 -14.45 -6.90 6.86
N ALA A 216 -14.70 -5.60 6.82
CA ALA A 216 -14.78 -4.86 5.57
C ALA A 216 -13.37 -4.50 5.09
N THR A 217 -13.12 -4.57 3.78
CA THR A 217 -11.80 -4.27 3.20
C THR A 217 -11.83 -2.98 2.39
N ILE A 218 -10.81 -2.14 2.55
CA ILE A 218 -10.55 -0.97 1.71
C ILE A 218 -9.13 -1.14 1.16
N SER A 219 -9.03 -1.41 -0.14
CA SER A 219 -7.77 -1.82 -0.76
C SER A 219 -7.19 -0.77 -1.70
N ASN A 220 -5.91 -0.42 -1.47
CA ASN A 220 -5.16 0.52 -2.29
C ASN A 220 -5.87 1.86 -2.54
N PRO A 221 -6.48 2.52 -1.53
CA PRO A 221 -7.29 3.72 -1.76
C PRO A 221 -6.48 4.83 -2.44
N SER A 222 -6.99 5.37 -3.55
CA SER A 222 -6.30 6.34 -4.39
C SER A 222 -5.86 7.60 -3.64
N TRP A 223 -6.71 8.08 -2.72
CA TRP A 223 -6.44 9.27 -1.93
C TRP A 223 -5.23 9.09 -1.01
N MET A 224 -4.98 7.89 -0.47
CA MET A 224 -3.77 7.62 0.33
C MET A 224 -2.51 7.74 -0.52
N PHE A 225 -2.56 7.27 -1.76
CA PHE A 225 -1.44 7.38 -2.69
C PHE A 225 -1.15 8.83 -3.07
N VAL A 226 -2.21 9.64 -3.29
CA VAL A 226 -2.06 11.09 -3.50
C VAL A 226 -1.50 11.78 -2.27
N LEU A 227 -1.95 11.45 -1.06
CA LEU A 227 -1.37 12.00 0.17
C LEU A 227 0.10 11.64 0.32
N ALA A 228 0.49 10.40 0.01
CA ALA A 228 1.91 10.01 0.01
C ALA A 228 2.72 10.92 -0.91
N LEU A 229 2.19 11.25 -2.10
CA LEU A 229 2.85 12.18 -3.02
C LEU A 229 2.97 13.60 -2.44
N ILE A 230 1.92 14.11 -1.80
CA ILE A 230 1.96 15.43 -1.16
C ILE A 230 3.02 15.45 -0.04
N VAL A 231 3.06 14.41 0.80
CA VAL A 231 4.10 14.25 1.84
C VAL A 231 5.50 14.21 1.21
N SER A 232 5.67 13.48 0.09
CA SER A 232 6.98 13.36 -0.58
C SER A 232 7.50 14.69 -1.15
N LYS A 233 6.59 15.58 -1.56
CA LYS A 233 6.93 16.92 -2.07
C LYS A 233 7.36 17.88 -0.96
N ASN A 234 7.19 17.49 0.32
CA ASN A 234 7.51 18.31 1.48
C ASN A 234 6.91 19.72 1.38
N THR A 235 5.61 19.79 1.05
CA THR A 235 4.89 21.06 0.88
C THR A 235 4.96 21.88 2.18
N HIS A 236 5.38 23.13 2.09
CA HIS A 236 5.69 23.95 3.27
C HIS A 236 4.43 24.34 4.07
N ASN A 237 3.24 24.21 3.49
CA ASN A 237 2.00 24.73 4.07
C ASN A 237 1.10 23.67 4.76
N ILE A 238 1.41 22.37 4.67
CA ILE A 238 0.72 21.34 5.46
C ILE A 238 1.68 20.81 6.52
N THR A 239 1.40 21.14 7.78
CA THR A 239 2.17 20.67 8.93
C THR A 239 1.98 19.17 9.15
N LYS A 240 2.90 18.54 9.89
CA LYS A 240 2.79 17.12 10.26
C LYS A 240 1.50 16.82 11.03
N GLU A 241 1.11 17.71 11.93
CA GLU A 241 -0.13 17.60 12.71
C GLU A 241 -1.36 17.68 11.80
N GLN A 242 -1.36 18.53 10.79
CA GLN A 242 -2.44 18.59 9.80
C GLN A 242 -2.50 17.30 8.97
N PHE A 243 -1.37 16.72 8.55
CA PHE A 243 -1.38 15.40 7.91
C PHE A 243 -1.96 14.32 8.80
N GLU A 244 -1.67 14.34 10.09
CA GLU A 244 -2.24 13.41 11.07
C GLU A 244 -3.77 13.57 11.16
N ARG A 245 -4.28 14.82 11.18
CA ARG A 245 -5.74 15.10 11.16
C ARG A 245 -6.39 14.64 9.85
N ILE A 246 -5.75 14.89 8.71
CA ILE A 246 -6.24 14.45 7.39
C ILE A 246 -6.33 12.92 7.34
N ILE A 247 -5.28 12.20 7.72
CA ILE A 247 -5.26 10.73 7.75
C ILE A 247 -6.35 10.20 8.68
N PHE A 248 -6.50 10.78 9.88
CA PHE A 248 -7.55 10.40 10.82
C PHE A 248 -8.95 10.56 10.20
N ALA A 249 -9.25 11.74 9.67
CA ALA A 249 -10.55 12.09 9.12
C ALA A 249 -10.92 11.23 7.92
N LEU A 250 -10.01 11.06 6.96
CA LEU A 250 -10.29 10.30 5.73
C LEU A 250 -10.38 8.80 5.98
N CYS A 251 -9.55 8.21 6.86
CA CYS A 251 -9.72 6.82 7.28
C CYS A 251 -11.09 6.60 7.95
N ARG A 252 -11.52 7.51 8.83
CA ARG A 252 -12.83 7.43 9.48
C ARG A 252 -13.98 7.62 8.48
N LEU A 253 -13.84 8.52 7.51
CA LEU A 253 -14.82 8.70 6.43
C LEU A 253 -15.00 7.42 5.60
N ASP A 254 -13.90 6.80 5.18
CA ASP A 254 -13.92 5.57 4.40
C ASP A 254 -14.46 4.39 5.22
N ALA A 255 -14.11 4.31 6.51
CA ALA A 255 -14.68 3.33 7.43
C ALA A 255 -16.18 3.54 7.64
N TRP A 256 -16.63 4.80 7.72
CA TRP A 256 -18.04 5.16 7.84
C TRP A 256 -18.82 4.75 6.59
N ARG A 257 -18.22 4.89 5.41
CA ARG A 257 -18.81 4.46 4.13
C ARG A 257 -19.10 2.96 4.11
N VAL A 258 -18.19 2.16 4.64
CA VAL A 258 -18.34 0.69 4.63
C VAL A 258 -19.01 0.13 5.88
N ARG A 259 -19.56 0.98 6.78
CA ARG A 259 -20.09 0.59 8.10
C ARG A 259 -21.14 -0.52 8.04
N ASP A 260 -21.95 -0.56 6.99
CA ASP A 260 -23.03 -1.55 6.81
C ASP A 260 -22.48 -2.94 6.41
N PHE A 261 -21.25 -3.00 5.90
CA PHE A 261 -20.54 -4.25 5.56
C PHE A 261 -19.70 -4.78 6.71
N VAL A 262 -19.54 -4.00 7.78
CA VAL A 262 -18.77 -4.42 8.93
C VAL A 262 -19.66 -5.31 9.80
N GLY A 263 -19.41 -6.62 9.73
CA GLY A 263 -20.15 -7.62 10.49
C GLY A 263 -19.78 -7.63 11.98
N VAL A 264 -19.94 -8.80 12.63
CA VAL A 264 -19.79 -8.98 14.08
C VAL A 264 -18.43 -8.50 14.61
N ASN A 265 -17.37 -8.61 13.81
CA ASN A 265 -16.01 -8.25 14.20
C ASN A 265 -15.72 -6.74 14.18
N ARG A 266 -16.65 -5.90 13.68
CA ARG A 266 -16.56 -4.42 13.70
C ARG A 266 -15.19 -3.90 13.25
N THR A 267 -14.57 -4.55 12.27
CA THR A 267 -13.21 -4.23 11.81
C THR A 267 -13.20 -3.80 10.35
N VAL A 268 -12.46 -2.72 10.06
CA VAL A 268 -12.12 -2.32 8.69
C VAL A 268 -10.63 -2.57 8.45
N LEU A 269 -10.32 -3.35 7.43
CA LEU A 269 -8.96 -3.60 6.95
C LEU A 269 -8.60 -2.58 5.87
N PHE A 270 -7.55 -1.80 6.11
CA PHE A 270 -6.99 -0.87 5.14
C PHE A 270 -5.70 -1.46 4.56
N ALA A 271 -5.70 -1.82 3.28
CA ALA A 271 -4.48 -2.19 2.58
C ALA A 271 -3.85 -0.96 1.93
N LEU A 272 -2.64 -0.62 2.36
CA LEU A 272 -1.93 0.57 1.87
C LEU A 272 -1.63 0.44 0.37
N PRO A 273 -1.63 1.56 -0.39
CA PRO A 273 -1.40 1.53 -1.84
C PRO A 273 0.06 1.16 -2.18
N GLY A 274 0.31 -0.15 -2.30
CA GLY A 274 1.59 -0.73 -2.68
C GLY A 274 2.79 -0.35 -1.81
N GLN A 275 3.94 -0.98 -2.09
CA GLN A 275 5.16 -0.79 -1.30
C GLN A 275 5.78 0.60 -1.44
N ALA A 276 5.47 1.35 -2.49
CA ALA A 276 6.04 2.69 -2.70
C ALA A 276 5.52 3.74 -1.72
N SER A 277 4.32 3.54 -1.17
CA SER A 277 3.69 4.47 -0.23
C SER A 277 4.05 4.18 1.23
N VAL A 278 4.45 2.94 1.54
CA VAL A 278 4.77 2.48 2.90
C VAL A 278 5.77 3.41 3.61
N PRO A 279 6.90 3.84 2.99
CA PRO A 279 7.87 4.69 3.68
C PRO A 279 7.30 6.04 4.19
N LEU A 280 6.25 6.53 3.52
CA LEU A 280 5.66 7.84 3.78
C LEU A 280 4.43 7.73 4.68
N LEU A 281 3.59 6.73 4.44
CA LEU A 281 2.31 6.58 5.12
C LEU A 281 2.41 5.79 6.43
N LEU A 282 3.22 4.72 6.48
CA LEU A 282 3.26 3.84 7.65
C LEU A 282 3.63 4.58 8.95
N PRO A 283 4.65 5.47 8.98
CA PRO A 283 4.97 6.23 10.19
C PRO A 283 3.83 7.15 10.65
N ILE A 284 3.12 7.78 9.71
CA ILE A 284 2.02 8.71 10.01
C ILE A 284 0.81 7.93 10.53
N ILE A 285 0.43 6.86 9.83
CA ILE A 285 -0.71 6.00 10.20
C ILE A 285 -0.48 5.37 11.56
N GLN A 286 0.73 4.87 11.84
CA GLN A 286 1.06 4.32 13.15
C GLN A 286 0.94 5.37 14.25
N LYS A 287 1.38 6.60 14.00
CA LYS A 287 1.26 7.70 14.98
C LYS A 287 -0.19 8.11 15.23
N VAL A 288 -1.03 8.13 14.19
CA VAL A 288 -2.47 8.45 14.32
C VAL A 288 -3.23 7.32 15.00
N PHE A 289 -2.90 6.07 14.65
CA PHE A 289 -3.63 4.87 15.05
C PHE A 289 -2.73 3.92 15.87
N VAL A 290 -2.16 4.44 16.95
CA VAL A 290 -1.20 3.71 17.81
C VAL A 290 -1.80 2.43 18.40
N HIS A 291 -3.09 2.42 18.70
CA HIS A 291 -3.79 1.31 19.36
C HIS A 291 -4.50 0.36 18.39
N GLU A 292 -4.48 0.68 17.09
CA GLU A 292 -5.09 -0.16 16.07
C GLU A 292 -4.14 -1.30 15.66
N ARG A 293 -4.67 -2.26 14.89
CA ARG A 293 -3.87 -3.41 14.44
C ARG A 293 -3.05 -3.02 13.21
N HIS A 294 -1.83 -3.53 13.16
CA HIS A 294 -0.90 -3.29 12.04
C HIS A 294 -0.34 -4.62 11.59
N VAL A 295 -0.39 -4.87 10.29
CA VAL A 295 0.21 -6.02 9.64
C VAL A 295 1.29 -5.52 8.70
N PHE A 296 2.51 -6.02 8.85
CA PHE A 296 3.57 -5.82 7.87
C PHE A 296 3.77 -7.12 7.11
N ILE A 297 3.36 -7.13 5.84
CA ILE A 297 3.52 -8.27 4.94
C ILE A 297 4.72 -8.02 4.05
N TYR A 298 5.58 -9.01 3.90
CA TYR A 298 6.72 -8.91 3.00
C TYR A 298 7.02 -10.25 2.33
N ASP A 299 7.68 -10.17 1.19
CA ASP A 299 8.25 -11.31 0.49
C ASP A 299 9.76 -11.11 0.30
N GLY A 300 10.46 -12.15 -0.16
CA GLY A 300 11.85 -12.00 -0.60
C GLY A 300 11.94 -10.97 -1.74
N CYS A 301 13.00 -10.16 -1.74
CA CYS A 301 13.18 -9.10 -2.74
C CYS A 301 13.20 -9.68 -4.17
N CYS A 302 13.87 -10.82 -4.39
CA CYS A 302 13.86 -11.51 -5.68
C CYS A 302 12.43 -11.89 -6.13
N HIS A 303 11.61 -12.44 -5.25
CA HIS A 303 10.22 -12.79 -5.56
C HIS A 303 9.37 -11.55 -5.84
N THR A 304 9.58 -10.48 -5.08
CA THR A 304 8.95 -9.17 -5.29
C THR A 304 9.30 -8.62 -6.67
N VAL A 305 10.57 -8.70 -7.07
CA VAL A 305 11.05 -8.27 -8.39
C VAL A 305 10.47 -9.13 -9.50
N SER A 306 10.41 -10.45 -9.35
CA SER A 306 9.79 -11.34 -10.32
C SER A 306 8.33 -10.97 -10.56
N ARG A 307 7.55 -10.75 -9.48
CA ARG A 307 6.16 -10.33 -9.57
C ARG A 307 6.00 -8.93 -10.19
N GLY A 308 6.78 -7.95 -9.74
CA GLY A 308 6.70 -6.59 -10.26
C GLY A 308 7.09 -6.50 -11.74
N THR A 309 8.04 -7.33 -12.17
CA THR A 309 8.42 -7.47 -13.59
C THR A 309 7.29 -8.10 -14.40
N ALA A 310 6.63 -9.13 -13.87
CA ALA A 310 5.46 -9.73 -14.53
C ALA A 310 4.32 -8.72 -14.69
N LEU A 311 4.07 -7.91 -13.66
CA LEU A 311 3.06 -6.84 -13.66
C LEU A 311 3.35 -5.82 -14.76
N ARG A 312 4.63 -5.51 -14.99
CA ARG A 312 5.06 -4.63 -16.07
C ARG A 312 4.94 -5.24 -17.45
N GLN A 313 5.16 -6.54 -17.59
CA GLN A 313 5.04 -7.22 -18.87
C GLN A 313 3.59 -7.33 -19.29
N GLU A 314 2.68 -7.63 -18.36
CA GLU A 314 1.26 -7.80 -18.65
C GLU A 314 0.54 -6.48 -18.92
N HIS A 315 0.77 -5.47 -18.08
CA HIS A 315 0.05 -4.20 -18.16
C HIS A 315 0.88 -3.08 -18.83
N GLY A 316 2.13 -3.38 -19.20
CA GLY A 316 3.06 -2.41 -19.75
C GLY A 316 3.60 -1.41 -18.71
N ALA A 317 4.25 -0.36 -19.21
CA ALA A 317 4.50 0.86 -18.43
C ALA A 317 3.24 1.72 -18.27
N SER A 318 2.12 1.27 -18.84
CA SER A 318 0.86 2.01 -18.87
C SER A 318 0.29 2.15 -17.46
N TYR A 319 0.08 3.40 -17.07
CA TYR A 319 -0.74 3.81 -15.93
C TYR A 319 -2.22 3.39 -16.08
N ARG A 320 -2.62 2.94 -17.27
CA ARG A 320 -3.95 2.40 -17.56
C ARG A 320 -3.95 0.91 -17.28
N GLN A 321 -4.45 0.51 -16.11
CA GLN A 321 -4.97 -0.85 -15.99
C GLN A 321 -6.21 -0.97 -16.89
N THR A 322 -6.42 -2.17 -17.43
CA THR A 322 -7.50 -2.58 -18.33
C THR A 322 -8.81 -1.84 -18.03
N ALA A 323 -9.55 -1.39 -19.07
CA ALA A 323 -10.75 -0.57 -18.95
C ALA A 323 -11.57 -0.96 -17.72
N ALA A 324 -11.70 -0.03 -16.77
CA ALA A 324 -12.35 -0.30 -15.50
C ALA A 324 -13.68 -1.00 -15.76
N LYS A 325 -13.83 -2.21 -15.21
CA LYS A 325 -15.16 -2.70 -14.90
C LYS A 325 -15.79 -1.63 -14.00
N GLU A 326 -17.06 -1.34 -14.19
CA GLU A 326 -17.79 -0.29 -13.45
C GLU A 326 -18.03 -0.68 -11.97
N ASP A 327 -17.00 -1.23 -11.32
CA ASP A 327 -16.92 -1.57 -9.90
C ASP A 327 -16.09 -0.48 -9.21
N TRP A 328 -16.67 0.13 -8.18
CA TRP A 328 -16.04 1.20 -7.43
C TRP A 328 -14.75 0.77 -6.75
N ASP A 329 -14.66 -0.45 -6.23
CA ASP A 329 -13.46 -0.89 -5.50
C ASP A 329 -12.26 -1.02 -6.45
N LEU A 330 -12.52 -1.28 -7.73
CA LEU A 330 -11.48 -1.26 -8.77
C LEU A 330 -11.19 0.15 -9.27
N VAL A 331 -12.21 1.01 -9.40
CA VAL A 331 -12.05 2.40 -9.89
C VAL A 331 -11.37 3.30 -8.87
N SER A 332 -11.63 3.10 -7.58
CA SER A 332 -11.08 3.93 -6.50
C SER A 332 -9.71 3.45 -6.00
N ALA A 333 -9.25 2.28 -6.46
CA ALA A 333 -7.94 1.75 -6.14
C ALA A 333 -6.84 2.37 -7.00
N THR A 334 -5.66 2.60 -6.42
CA THR A 334 -4.46 2.93 -7.20
C THR A 334 -3.99 1.70 -7.98
N PRO A 335 -3.67 1.85 -9.28
CA PRO A 335 -3.08 0.78 -10.08
C PRO A 335 -1.85 0.14 -9.41
N THR A 336 -1.93 -1.16 -9.13
CA THR A 336 -0.89 -1.94 -8.43
C THR A 336 0.48 -1.83 -9.09
N VAL A 337 0.53 -1.79 -10.43
CA VAL A 337 1.79 -1.68 -11.19
C VAL A 337 2.55 -0.41 -10.85
N ILE A 338 1.83 0.69 -10.58
CA ILE A 338 2.45 1.98 -10.27
C ILE A 338 2.79 2.03 -8.79
N SER A 339 1.81 1.75 -7.92
CA SER A 339 1.95 1.83 -6.47
C SER A 339 2.95 0.84 -5.90
N SER A 340 3.28 -0.21 -6.64
CA SER A 340 4.23 -1.23 -6.21
C SER A 340 5.62 -1.10 -6.83
N ASN A 341 5.74 -0.55 -8.04
CA ASN A 341 7.02 -0.56 -8.76
C ASN A 341 7.76 0.76 -8.76
N TYR A 342 7.10 1.90 -8.54
CA TYR A 342 7.74 3.22 -8.64
C TYR A 342 7.94 3.85 -7.26
N PRO A 343 9.18 3.99 -6.76
CA PRO A 343 9.44 4.57 -5.45
C PRO A 343 9.05 6.05 -5.42
N ILE A 344 8.22 6.43 -4.44
CA ILE A 344 7.80 7.83 -4.20
C ILE A 344 8.67 8.46 -3.09
N ALA A 345 9.13 7.64 -2.16
CA ALA A 345 10.18 7.99 -1.21
C ALA A 345 11.50 7.34 -1.64
N PRO A 346 12.26 7.98 -2.53
CA PRO A 346 13.56 7.46 -2.91
C PRO A 346 14.46 7.34 -1.68
N LEU A 347 15.24 6.26 -1.62
CA LEU A 347 16.22 6.06 -0.56
C LEU A 347 17.22 7.22 -0.55
N LYS A 348 17.53 7.72 0.65
CA LYS A 348 18.68 8.61 0.82
C LYS A 348 19.93 7.86 0.38
N HIS A 349 20.92 8.56 -0.19
CA HIS A 349 22.16 7.92 -0.63
C HIS A 349 22.80 7.16 0.54
N ILE A 350 22.83 5.83 0.43
CA ILE A 350 23.40 4.92 1.43
C ILE A 350 24.48 4.10 0.73
N GLY A 351 25.74 4.41 1.04
CA GLY A 351 26.91 3.68 0.53
C GLY A 351 26.89 3.47 -0.98
N ASP A 352 27.16 2.25 -1.41
CA ASP A 352 27.32 1.87 -2.82
C ASP A 352 25.99 1.50 -3.50
N LEU A 353 24.85 1.85 -2.89
CA LEU A 353 23.52 1.53 -3.42
C LEU A 353 23.32 2.05 -4.85
N PRO A 354 23.66 3.31 -5.21
CA PRO A 354 23.54 3.79 -6.59
C PRO A 354 24.33 2.93 -7.59
N GLU A 355 25.55 2.53 -7.23
CA GLU A 355 26.41 1.71 -8.08
C GLU A 355 25.85 0.30 -8.29
N THR A 356 25.23 -0.27 -7.26
CA THR A 356 24.58 -1.59 -7.37
C THR A 356 23.27 -1.53 -8.16
N LEU A 357 22.42 -0.52 -7.92
CA LEU A 357 21.18 -0.31 -8.66
C LEU A 357 21.42 0.02 -10.15
N ALA A 358 22.52 0.68 -10.48
CA ALA A 358 22.89 0.96 -11.86
C ALA A 358 23.14 -0.30 -12.70
N LYS A 359 23.50 -1.42 -12.06
CA LYS A 359 23.74 -2.72 -12.72
C LYS A 359 22.44 -3.42 -13.10
N LEU A 360 21.36 -3.15 -12.37
CA LEU A 360 20.03 -3.67 -12.67
C LEU A 360 19.38 -2.89 -13.82
N ASN A 361 18.45 -3.54 -14.54
CA ASN A 361 17.61 -2.81 -15.49
C ASN A 361 16.67 -1.85 -14.74
N GLY A 362 16.15 -0.83 -15.43
CA GLY A 362 15.35 0.23 -14.80
C GLY A 362 14.11 -0.26 -14.03
N VAL A 363 13.48 -1.36 -14.48
CA VAL A 363 12.31 -1.96 -13.81
C VAL A 363 12.73 -2.68 -12.53
N GLN A 364 13.76 -3.52 -12.59
CA GLN A 364 14.28 -4.23 -11.42
C GLN A 364 14.78 -3.23 -10.38
N ALA A 365 15.54 -2.22 -10.80
CA ALA A 365 16.06 -1.19 -9.90
C ALA A 365 14.94 -0.43 -9.17
N SER A 366 13.84 -0.09 -9.87
CA SER A 366 12.71 0.64 -9.27
C SER A 366 12.01 -0.20 -8.20
N ILE A 367 11.80 -1.49 -8.47
CA ILE A 367 11.14 -2.42 -7.55
C ILE A 367 12.03 -2.67 -6.33
N VAL A 368 13.33 -2.88 -6.54
CA VAL A 368 14.31 -3.05 -5.45
C VAL A 368 14.34 -1.80 -4.57
N GLU A 369 14.45 -0.60 -5.15
CA GLU A 369 14.47 0.65 -4.39
C GLU A 369 13.20 0.83 -3.55
N ALA A 370 12.02 0.58 -4.13
CA ALA A 370 10.75 0.66 -3.41
C ALA A 370 10.62 -0.39 -2.29
N TRP A 371 11.09 -1.62 -2.53
CA TRP A 371 11.09 -2.69 -1.53
C TRP A 371 12.04 -2.34 -0.36
N VAL A 372 13.27 -1.93 -0.67
CA VAL A 372 14.29 -1.58 0.33
C VAL A 372 13.81 -0.39 1.17
N ALA A 373 13.21 0.64 0.56
CA ALA A 373 12.65 1.77 1.31
C ALA A 373 11.54 1.35 2.28
N SER A 374 10.65 0.46 1.85
CA SER A 374 9.54 -0.06 2.66
C SER A 374 10.05 -0.85 3.86
N VAL A 375 10.98 -1.78 3.62
CA VAL A 375 11.59 -2.60 4.67
C VAL A 375 12.45 -1.78 5.62
N ASP A 376 13.23 -0.81 5.13
CA ASP A 376 14.04 0.08 5.97
C ASP A 376 13.16 0.91 6.91
N THR A 377 12.05 1.44 6.40
CA THR A 377 11.09 2.19 7.21
C THR A 377 10.50 1.32 8.32
N PHE A 378 10.09 0.09 7.98
CA PHE A 378 9.61 -0.87 8.97
C PHE A 378 10.65 -1.15 10.05
N LEU A 379 11.91 -1.36 9.65
CA LEU A 379 13.02 -1.64 10.59
C LEU A 379 13.35 -0.42 11.47
N ASP A 380 13.35 0.80 10.94
CA ASP A 380 13.56 2.01 11.75
C ASP A 380 12.42 2.21 12.76
N MET A 381 11.17 1.97 12.34
CA MET A 381 10.03 2.01 13.25
C MET A 381 10.14 0.95 14.34
N LYS A 382 10.57 -0.27 13.99
CA LYS A 382 10.76 -1.36 14.95
C LYS A 382 11.91 -1.09 15.92
N ALA A 383 13.04 -0.55 15.44
CA ALA A 383 14.15 -0.14 16.30
C ALA A 383 13.74 0.91 17.35
N ARG A 384 12.67 1.67 17.05
CA ARG A 384 12.09 2.69 17.92
C ARG A 384 10.81 2.23 18.63
N GLU A 385 10.53 0.92 18.70
CA GLU A 385 9.31 0.35 19.32
C GLU A 385 9.02 0.93 20.70
N LYS A 386 10.03 1.11 21.55
CA LYS A 386 9.85 1.68 22.90
C LYS A 386 9.35 3.13 22.90
N LYS A 387 9.58 3.87 21.82
CA LYS A 387 9.20 5.29 21.66
C LYS A 387 7.89 5.45 20.91
N ASN A 388 7.65 4.64 19.88
CA ASN A 388 6.47 4.75 19.03
C ASN A 388 5.38 3.73 19.37
N PHE A 389 5.65 2.70 20.18
CA PHE A 389 4.74 1.58 20.49
C PHE A 389 4.35 0.73 19.27
N TYR A 390 5.18 0.71 18.22
CA TYR A 390 4.87 -0.04 17.00
C TYR A 390 5.14 -1.54 17.15
N THR A 391 4.06 -2.32 17.33
CA THR A 391 4.10 -3.79 17.45
C THR A 391 3.22 -4.47 16.38
N PRO A 392 3.64 -4.47 15.11
CA PRO A 392 2.86 -5.09 14.03
C PRO A 392 2.92 -6.62 14.08
N PHE A 393 1.91 -7.27 13.50
CA PHE A 393 2.01 -8.66 13.08
C PHE A 393 2.84 -8.73 11.80
N VAL A 394 3.94 -9.49 11.82
CA VAL A 394 4.83 -9.63 10.67
C VAL A 394 4.55 -10.93 9.93
N CYS A 395 4.10 -10.82 8.68
CA CYS A 395 3.80 -11.97 7.83
C CYS A 395 4.80 -12.06 6.68
N ARG A 396 5.63 -13.12 6.69
CA ARG A 396 6.44 -13.49 5.53
C ARG A 396 5.60 -14.32 4.58
N LEU A 397 5.36 -13.81 3.37
CA LEU A 397 4.56 -14.50 2.35
C LEU A 397 5.10 -15.86 1.96
N GLY A 398 6.39 -16.12 2.11
CA GLY A 398 6.98 -17.44 1.90
C GLY A 398 6.24 -18.57 2.63
N PHE A 399 5.74 -18.33 3.85
CA PHE A 399 4.92 -19.31 4.59
C PHE A 399 3.57 -19.54 3.93
N LEU A 400 2.87 -18.47 3.55
CA LEU A 400 1.59 -18.58 2.85
C LEU A 400 1.77 -19.15 1.44
N MET A 401 2.91 -18.98 0.80
CA MET A 401 3.19 -19.46 -0.55
C MET A 401 3.82 -20.87 -0.60
N LYS A 402 3.94 -21.57 0.54
CA LYS A 402 4.61 -22.89 0.65
C LYS A 402 6.01 -22.95 0.02
N ARG A 403 6.76 -21.84 0.06
CA ARG A 403 8.10 -21.80 -0.54
C ARG A 403 9.11 -22.45 0.40
N SER A 404 10.00 -23.28 -0.13
CA SER A 404 11.12 -23.83 0.64
C SER A 404 12.22 -22.78 0.85
N GLY A 405 12.97 -22.89 1.95
CA GLY A 405 14.11 -22.01 2.25
C GLY A 405 14.26 -21.69 3.73
N ILE A 406 15.42 -21.14 4.11
CA ILE A 406 15.72 -20.83 5.51
C ILE A 406 14.72 -19.80 6.04
N GLY A 407 14.14 -20.16 7.18
CA GLY A 407 13.07 -19.41 7.83
C GLY A 407 11.69 -20.05 7.71
N ASN A 408 11.46 -20.91 6.72
CA ASN A 408 10.19 -21.64 6.53
C ASN A 408 10.20 -23.03 7.16
N GLY A 409 11.07 -23.27 8.17
CA GLY A 409 11.19 -24.54 8.86
C GLY A 409 12.07 -25.56 8.14
N ASP A 410 11.95 -26.81 8.57
CA ASP A 410 12.60 -28.03 8.04
C ASP A 410 11.97 -28.55 6.74
N GLY A 411 11.14 -27.73 6.09
CA GLY A 411 10.35 -28.13 4.91
C GLY A 411 8.92 -28.58 5.25
N SER A 412 8.50 -28.52 6.51
CA SER A 412 7.10 -28.70 6.90
C SER A 412 6.22 -27.57 6.37
N ASP A 413 5.02 -27.91 5.89
CA ASP A 413 4.05 -26.94 5.39
C ASP A 413 3.37 -26.22 6.56
N LEU A 414 3.86 -25.02 6.88
CA LEU A 414 3.32 -24.16 7.94
C LEU A 414 2.24 -23.19 7.44
N SER A 415 1.76 -23.36 6.21
CA SER A 415 0.91 -22.36 5.58
C SER A 415 -0.48 -22.27 6.21
N GLY A 416 -1.07 -23.38 6.63
CA GLY A 416 -2.34 -23.40 7.36
C GLY A 416 -2.25 -22.67 8.70
N LEU A 417 -1.14 -22.86 9.43
CA LEU A 417 -0.90 -22.16 10.70
C LEU A 417 -0.66 -20.66 10.49
N ALA A 418 0.12 -20.29 9.47
CA ALA A 418 0.33 -18.88 9.11
C ALA A 418 -0.99 -18.19 8.72
N LEU A 419 -1.84 -18.87 7.93
CA LEU A 419 -3.18 -18.41 7.53
C LEU A 419 -4.10 -18.22 8.75
N LYS A 420 -4.15 -19.19 9.65
CA LYS A 420 -4.92 -19.11 10.88
C LYS A 420 -4.49 -17.91 11.73
N ASN A 421 -3.18 -17.75 11.94
CA ASN A 421 -2.62 -16.70 12.77
C ASN A 421 -2.91 -15.30 12.21
N ILE A 422 -2.72 -15.09 10.90
CA ILE A 422 -3.00 -13.79 10.29
C ILE A 422 -4.50 -13.46 10.32
N LEU A 423 -5.39 -14.44 10.09
CA LEU A 423 -6.83 -14.22 10.15
C LEU A 423 -7.32 -13.94 11.57
N GLN A 424 -6.82 -14.66 12.57
CA GLN A 424 -7.14 -14.37 13.97
C GLN A 424 -6.68 -12.95 14.37
N TYR A 425 -5.50 -12.53 13.93
CA TYR A 425 -5.00 -11.18 14.16
C TYR A 425 -5.90 -10.12 13.48
N VAL A 426 -6.16 -10.27 12.18
CA VAL A 426 -6.97 -9.33 11.40
C VAL A 426 -8.39 -9.20 11.95
N THR A 427 -9.05 -10.32 12.23
CA THR A 427 -10.42 -10.35 12.78
C THR A 427 -10.50 -9.88 14.22
N GLY A 428 -9.37 -9.79 14.94
CA GLY A 428 -9.37 -9.46 16.36
C GLY A 428 -9.89 -10.60 17.25
N SER A 429 -9.97 -11.82 16.72
CA SER A 429 -10.41 -13.03 17.44
C SER A 429 -9.31 -13.50 18.39
N LYS A 430 -9.14 -12.80 19.53
CA LYS A 430 -8.03 -13.05 20.48
C LYS A 430 -8.17 -14.35 21.28
N SER A 431 -9.38 -14.90 21.38
CA SER A 431 -9.72 -16.03 22.28
C SER A 431 -10.63 -17.10 21.66
N ARG A 432 -11.24 -16.83 20.50
CA ARG A 432 -12.11 -17.80 19.83
C ARG A 432 -11.40 -18.35 18.60
N ALA A 433 -11.39 -19.67 18.49
CA ALA A 433 -10.98 -20.32 17.25
C ALA A 433 -11.88 -19.82 16.11
N LEU A 434 -11.29 -19.54 14.96
CA LEU A 434 -12.07 -19.36 13.73
C LEU A 434 -12.82 -20.67 13.48
N SER A 435 -14.07 -20.57 12.99
CA SER A 435 -14.85 -21.77 12.69
C SER A 435 -14.14 -22.59 11.60
N ALA A 436 -14.34 -23.91 11.62
CA ALA A 436 -13.78 -24.81 10.61
C ALA A 436 -14.19 -24.38 9.19
N GLU A 437 -15.44 -23.92 9.02
CA GLU A 437 -15.96 -23.42 7.74
C GLU A 437 -15.22 -22.18 7.23
N VAL A 438 -14.90 -21.23 8.13
CA VAL A 438 -14.10 -20.04 7.78
C VAL A 438 -12.70 -20.45 7.35
N MET A 439 -12.07 -21.37 8.08
CA MET A 439 -10.73 -21.86 7.72
C MET A 439 -10.71 -22.64 6.41
N GLU A 440 -11.71 -23.48 6.14
CA GLU A 440 -11.84 -24.21 4.88
C GLU A 440 -11.98 -23.26 3.67
N ARG A 441 -12.83 -22.23 3.80
CA ARG A 441 -12.96 -21.17 2.78
C ARG A 441 -11.65 -20.40 2.59
N ALA A 442 -10.96 -20.09 3.68
CA ALA A 442 -9.68 -19.39 3.64
C ALA A 442 -8.60 -20.22 2.91
N GLU A 443 -8.49 -21.50 3.22
CA GLU A 443 -7.50 -22.41 2.62
C GLU A 443 -7.76 -22.65 1.13
N LYS A 444 -9.04 -22.77 0.75
CA LYS A 444 -9.45 -22.84 -0.65
C LYS A 444 -9.04 -21.56 -1.40
N CYS A 445 -9.42 -20.39 -0.88
CA CYS A 445 -9.06 -19.11 -1.49
C CYS A 445 -7.54 -18.92 -1.57
N LEU A 446 -6.79 -19.26 -0.50
CA LEU A 446 -5.33 -19.20 -0.50
C LEU A 446 -4.72 -20.10 -1.59
N THR A 447 -5.29 -21.27 -1.84
CA THR A 447 -4.85 -22.17 -2.91
C THR A 447 -5.07 -21.57 -4.29
N GLU A 448 -6.22 -20.93 -4.53
CA GLU A 448 -6.51 -20.21 -5.76
C GLU A 448 -5.57 -19.02 -5.96
N CYS A 449 -5.32 -18.22 -4.91
CA CYS A 449 -4.37 -17.11 -4.94
C CYS A 449 -2.94 -17.57 -5.25
N ARG A 450 -2.51 -18.72 -4.70
CA ARG A 450 -1.18 -19.29 -5.01
C ARG A 450 -1.07 -19.67 -6.48
N ALA A 451 -2.05 -20.41 -6.99
CA ALA A 451 -2.05 -20.84 -8.39
C ALA A 451 -2.03 -19.63 -9.33
N ALA A 452 -2.82 -18.59 -9.04
CA ALA A 452 -2.81 -17.35 -9.80
C ALA A 452 -1.44 -16.65 -9.75
N ALA A 453 -0.83 -16.54 -8.57
CA ALA A 453 0.47 -15.91 -8.39
C ALA A 453 1.61 -16.69 -9.07
N GLU A 454 1.59 -18.02 -9.02
CA GLU A 454 2.59 -18.88 -9.67
C GLU A 454 2.47 -18.80 -11.20
N ALA A 455 1.25 -18.89 -11.74
CA ALA A 455 1.00 -18.71 -13.18
C ALA A 455 1.44 -17.32 -13.68
N TYR A 456 1.37 -16.31 -12.80
CA TYR A 456 1.84 -14.96 -13.09
C TYR A 456 3.37 -14.88 -13.19
N VAL A 457 4.07 -15.53 -12.25
CA VAL A 457 5.53 -15.52 -12.15
C VAL A 457 6.18 -16.45 -13.18
N GLU A 458 5.55 -17.56 -13.57
CA GLU A 458 6.09 -18.50 -14.57
C GLU A 458 6.38 -17.82 -15.92
N LYS A 459 5.62 -16.75 -16.25
CA LYS A 459 5.85 -15.91 -17.43
C LYS A 459 7.16 -15.12 -17.36
N CYS A 460 7.66 -14.85 -16.15
CA CYS A 460 8.87 -14.08 -15.88
C CYS A 460 10.03 -15.01 -15.52
N LYS A 461 10.98 -15.18 -16.45
CA LYS A 461 12.16 -16.05 -16.34
C LYS A 461 13.21 -15.62 -15.30
N ILE A 462 12.85 -14.84 -14.27
CA ILE A 462 13.75 -14.51 -13.15
C ILE A 462 13.75 -15.71 -12.19
N VAL A 463 14.59 -16.69 -12.49
CA VAL A 463 14.79 -17.88 -11.66
C VAL A 463 15.72 -17.53 -10.49
N THR A 464 15.46 -18.13 -9.33
CA THR A 464 16.14 -17.91 -8.04
C THR A 464 17.64 -18.22 -7.99
N ASN A 465 18.29 -18.57 -9.10
CA ASN A 465 19.74 -18.83 -9.19
C ASN A 465 20.38 -18.17 -10.43
N THR A 466 19.82 -17.06 -10.89
CA THR A 466 20.34 -16.30 -12.03
C THR A 466 21.36 -15.25 -11.58
N PRO A 467 22.29 -14.83 -12.46
CA PRO A 467 23.16 -13.68 -12.19
C PRO A 467 22.38 -12.43 -11.78
N GLU A 468 21.15 -12.27 -12.28
CA GLU A 468 20.24 -11.18 -11.92
C GLU A 468 19.77 -11.27 -10.47
N ALA A 469 19.40 -12.47 -9.98
CA ALA A 469 19.03 -12.67 -8.59
C ALA A 469 20.19 -12.30 -7.64
N ILE A 470 21.42 -12.70 -7.98
CA ILE A 470 22.62 -12.33 -7.21
C ILE A 470 22.83 -10.81 -7.17
N LEU A 471 22.58 -10.11 -8.29
CA LEU A 471 22.67 -8.65 -8.33
C LEU A 471 21.58 -7.97 -7.50
N ILE A 472 20.35 -8.48 -7.54
CA ILE A 472 19.23 -7.98 -6.72
C ILE A 472 19.58 -8.13 -5.23
N GLU A 473 20.02 -9.31 -4.82
CA GLU A 473 20.44 -9.57 -3.45
C GLU A 473 21.59 -8.67 -3.03
N LYS A 474 22.59 -8.47 -3.90
CA LYS A 474 23.68 -7.53 -3.65
C LYS A 474 23.20 -6.11 -3.39
N CYS A 475 22.18 -5.63 -4.10
CA CYS A 475 21.57 -4.31 -3.86
C CYS A 475 20.88 -4.24 -2.49
N VAL A 476 20.27 -5.33 -2.03
CA VAL A 476 19.68 -5.40 -0.69
C VAL A 476 20.77 -5.39 0.38
N PHE A 477 21.83 -6.18 0.20
CA PHE A 477 22.92 -6.30 1.18
C PHE A 477 23.79 -5.05 1.32
N THR A 478 23.89 -4.20 0.29
CA THR A 478 24.56 -2.90 0.43
C THR A 478 23.82 -1.96 1.37
N HIS A 479 22.52 -2.17 1.56
CA HIS A 479 21.75 -1.46 2.56
C HIS A 479 22.05 -2.03 3.95
N LYS A 480 23.00 -1.42 4.68
CA LYS A 480 23.52 -1.90 5.98
C LYS A 480 22.45 -2.19 7.05
N SER A 481 21.28 -1.56 6.96
CA SER A 481 20.14 -1.81 7.86
C SER A 481 19.36 -3.08 7.50
N ILE A 482 19.46 -3.58 6.26
CA ILE A 482 18.67 -4.68 5.73
C ILE A 482 19.61 -5.82 5.34
N LEU A 483 19.87 -6.74 6.27
CA LEU A 483 20.54 -7.99 5.93
C LEU A 483 19.48 -9.03 5.56
N ILE A 484 19.14 -9.21 4.28
CA ILE A 484 18.31 -10.36 3.85
C ILE A 484 18.79 -11.01 2.54
N GLY A 485 19.33 -12.21 2.71
CA GLY A 485 19.23 -13.37 1.81
C GLY A 485 18.41 -14.46 2.51
N GLU A 486 18.93 -15.68 2.68
CA GLU A 486 18.32 -16.81 3.42
C GLU A 486 18.05 -16.55 4.93
N LYS A 487 17.82 -15.32 5.37
CA LYS A 487 17.54 -14.95 6.75
C LYS A 487 16.17 -14.28 6.82
N THR A 488 15.41 -14.67 7.82
CA THR A 488 14.07 -14.14 8.07
C THR A 488 14.19 -12.77 8.74
N LEU A 489 13.26 -11.82 8.52
CA LEU A 489 13.22 -10.60 9.34
C LEU A 489 13.14 -11.05 10.80
N LEU A 490 13.95 -10.43 11.68
CA LEU A 490 14.21 -10.90 13.05
C LEU A 490 12.95 -11.25 13.86
N ASP A 491 11.81 -10.62 13.52
CA ASP A 491 10.52 -10.79 14.18
C ASP A 491 9.43 -11.44 13.31
N THR A 492 9.79 -12.11 12.22
CA THR A 492 8.79 -12.90 11.51
C THR A 492 8.36 -14.02 12.44
N VAL A 493 7.07 -14.03 12.77
CA VAL A 493 6.47 -15.08 13.57
C VAL A 493 6.71 -16.39 12.83
N GLN A 494 7.64 -17.22 13.31
CA GLN A 494 7.76 -18.59 12.83
C GLN A 494 6.51 -19.31 13.34
N PRO A 495 5.64 -19.84 12.47
CA PRO A 495 4.47 -20.57 12.90
C PRO A 495 4.95 -21.87 13.56
N LYS A 496 5.12 -21.87 14.88
CA LYS A 496 5.50 -23.06 15.67
C LYS A 496 4.35 -23.58 16.52
N GLU A 497 3.45 -22.68 16.94
CA GLU A 497 2.23 -22.95 17.72
C GLU A 497 1.12 -21.95 17.35
N ASP A 498 -0.12 -22.20 17.80
CA ASP A 498 -1.28 -21.31 17.63
C ASP A 498 -1.05 -19.92 18.25
N TRP A 499 -1.45 -18.86 17.55
CA TRP A 499 -1.33 -17.49 18.06
C TRP A 499 -2.23 -17.26 19.29
N SER A 500 -1.63 -16.86 20.42
CA SER A 500 -2.38 -16.38 21.60
C SER A 500 -1.88 -15.02 22.06
N LEU A 501 -2.81 -14.10 22.30
CA LEU A 501 -2.53 -12.69 22.56
C LEU A 501 -2.21 -12.44 24.05
N LYS A 502 -1.17 -13.08 24.61
CA LYS A 502 -0.73 -12.81 26.00
C LYS A 502 -0.04 -11.45 26.19
N ALA A 503 0.37 -10.78 25.12
CA ALA A 503 1.19 -9.55 25.18
C ALA A 503 0.39 -8.22 25.32
N ALA A 504 -0.93 -8.20 25.11
CA ALA A 504 -1.69 -6.93 25.10
C ALA A 504 -2.21 -6.46 26.48
N LYS A 505 -1.90 -7.15 27.59
CA LYS A 505 -2.34 -6.71 28.94
C LYS A 505 -1.60 -5.48 29.49
N LYS A 506 -0.55 -4.98 28.81
CA LYS A 506 0.24 -3.81 29.28
C LYS A 506 -0.08 -2.48 28.59
N LEU A 507 -0.85 -2.47 27.51
CA LEU A 507 -1.38 -1.25 26.93
C LEU A 507 -2.81 -1.11 27.45
N LYS A 508 -3.06 -0.08 28.27
CA LYS A 508 -4.38 0.23 28.82
C LYS A 508 -5.43 0.08 27.70
N SER A 509 -6.39 -0.80 27.95
CA SER A 509 -7.51 -1.13 27.08
C SER A 509 -8.16 0.10 26.46
N CYS A 510 -8.55 0.00 25.19
CA CYS A 510 -9.58 0.84 24.60
C CYS A 510 -10.76 0.98 25.59
N LEU A 511 -11.33 2.19 25.73
CA LEU A 511 -12.56 2.41 26.49
C LEU A 511 -13.75 1.54 26.01
N CYS A 512 -13.66 0.99 24.80
CA CYS A 512 -14.63 0.08 24.20
C CYS A 512 -14.52 -1.39 24.66
N CYS A 513 -13.49 -1.76 25.43
CA CYS A 513 -13.23 -3.14 25.86
C CYS A 513 -13.33 -3.32 27.38
N ILE A 514 -14.27 -2.63 28.05
CA ILE A 514 -14.69 -3.02 29.39
C ILE A 514 -15.38 -4.40 29.24
N PRO A 515 -14.81 -5.50 29.73
CA PRO A 515 -15.50 -6.78 29.71
C PRO A 515 -16.69 -6.67 30.67
N GLY A 516 -17.85 -7.16 30.25
CA GLY A 516 -18.92 -7.43 31.20
C GLY A 516 -18.40 -8.33 32.31
N GLU A 517 -18.72 -7.97 33.55
CA GLU A 517 -18.51 -8.80 34.74
C GLU A 517 -19.12 -10.19 34.48
N GLY A 518 -18.31 -11.24 34.62
CA GLY A 518 -18.73 -12.61 34.33
C GLY A 518 -17.59 -13.60 34.55
N ASP A 519 -17.60 -14.13 35.77
CA ASP A 519 -17.06 -15.41 36.25
C ASP A 519 -15.55 -15.52 36.56
N GLU A 520 -15.31 -15.42 37.87
CA GLU A 520 -14.21 -15.97 38.65
C GLU A 520 -14.22 -17.52 38.62
N GLU A 521 -13.18 -18.13 39.22
CA GLU A 521 -12.96 -19.58 39.42
C GLU A 521 -12.28 -20.27 38.21
N ASP A 522 -11.13 -20.96 38.29
CA ASP A 522 -10.69 -22.05 39.19
C ASP A 522 -9.14 -22.08 39.30
N GLU A 523 -8.56 -22.10 40.50
CA GLU A 523 -8.13 -23.26 41.33
C GLU A 523 -6.60 -23.49 41.28
N ASP A 524 -5.94 -23.05 42.35
CA ASP A 524 -4.59 -23.39 42.75
C ASP A 524 -4.60 -24.67 43.63
N GLU A 525 -4.21 -25.82 43.09
CA GLU A 525 -3.69 -27.00 43.83
C GLU A 525 -2.55 -27.58 42.96
N ASP A 526 -1.31 -27.76 43.42
CA ASP A 526 -0.89 -28.72 44.44
C ASP A 526 0.49 -28.37 45.07
N GLY A 527 0.57 -28.49 46.39
CA GLY A 527 1.33 -29.56 47.04
C GLY A 527 2.84 -29.43 47.30
N ALA A 528 3.17 -29.12 48.57
CA ALA A 528 4.29 -29.61 49.41
C ALA A 528 5.75 -29.43 48.91
N GLY A 529 6.72 -28.91 49.67
CA GLY A 529 6.86 -28.68 51.10
C GLY A 529 8.32 -28.99 51.46
N GLU A 530 9.04 -28.03 52.03
CA GLU A 530 9.97 -28.25 53.16
C GLU A 530 10.60 -26.92 53.58
N ARG A 531 10.66 -26.75 54.89
CA ARG A 531 11.13 -25.58 55.63
C ARG A 531 12.65 -25.68 55.77
N ASP A 532 13.35 -24.55 55.70
CA ASP A 532 14.43 -24.31 56.66
C ASP A 532 14.58 -22.81 56.97
N GLU A 533 14.72 -22.53 58.26
CA GLU A 533 14.77 -21.21 58.89
C GLU A 533 16.22 -20.73 59.02
N GLY A 534 16.50 -19.42 58.95
CA GLY A 534 17.87 -18.96 59.25
C GLY A 534 18.21 -17.47 59.09
N SER A 535 17.71 -16.65 60.01
CA SER A 535 18.36 -15.44 60.60
C SER A 535 18.79 -14.21 59.77
N LYS A 536 18.10 -13.10 60.10
CA LYS A 536 18.47 -11.66 60.22
C LYS A 536 19.97 -11.26 60.10
N GLN A 537 20.25 -10.21 59.30
CA GLN A 537 20.92 -8.99 59.83
C GLN A 537 20.78 -7.71 58.96
N LYS A 538 20.82 -6.59 59.68
CA LYS A 538 20.55 -5.18 59.38
C LYS A 538 21.34 -4.48 58.25
N ASN A 539 20.63 -3.57 57.59
CA ASN A 539 21.00 -2.22 57.13
C ASN A 539 22.40 -1.96 56.53
N LYS A 540 22.40 -1.64 55.23
CA LYS A 540 23.00 -0.40 54.72
C LYS A 540 22.26 0.02 53.46
N ILE A 541 21.62 1.19 53.50
CA ILE A 541 21.19 1.91 52.31
C ILE A 541 22.47 2.44 51.69
N ASP A 542 22.83 1.91 50.51
CA ASP A 542 23.82 2.53 49.65
C ASP A 542 23.23 2.65 48.25
N MET A 543 23.24 3.88 47.73
CA MET A 543 22.73 4.23 46.42
C MET A 543 23.77 3.83 45.37
N SER A 544 23.60 2.65 44.78
CA SER A 544 24.26 2.30 43.53
C SER A 544 23.38 1.32 42.74
N MET A 545 23.07 1.67 41.49
CA MET A 545 22.35 0.83 40.53
C MET A 545 22.80 -0.63 40.54
N PRO A 546 21.84 -1.58 40.48
CA PRO A 546 22.01 -2.86 39.80
C PRO A 546 21.06 -2.92 38.59
N GLY A 547 21.47 -3.31 37.38
CA GLY A 547 22.34 -4.43 37.09
C GLY A 547 21.52 -5.72 37.06
N ALA A 548 21.18 -6.19 35.85
CA ALA A 548 20.78 -7.55 35.49
C ALA A 548 19.72 -8.25 36.38
N PHE A 549 18.44 -8.18 35.97
CA PHE A 549 17.51 -9.26 36.27
C PHE A 549 17.54 -10.28 35.13
N ALA A 550 18.36 -11.30 35.33
CA ALA A 550 18.12 -12.62 34.77
C ALA A 550 16.80 -13.13 35.36
N THR A 551 15.75 -13.19 34.54
CA THR A 551 14.58 -14.00 34.88
C THR A 551 14.98 -15.47 34.77
N SER A 552 15.07 -16.12 35.91
CA SER A 552 15.12 -17.56 36.07
C SER A 552 13.97 -18.23 35.31
N GLY A 553 14.32 -19.11 34.37
CA GLY A 553 13.81 -20.47 34.39
C GLY A 553 12.32 -20.73 34.17
N ARG A 554 11.69 -20.08 33.19
CA ARG A 554 10.73 -20.76 32.30
C ARG A 554 10.94 -20.20 30.90
N ARG A 555 11.51 -21.01 29.99
CA ARG A 555 11.54 -20.69 28.57
C ARG A 555 10.08 -20.55 28.14
N SER A 556 9.67 -19.32 27.85
CA SER A 556 8.50 -19.09 27.03
C SER A 556 8.73 -19.81 25.70
N ASN A 557 7.89 -20.79 25.36
CA ASN A 557 7.88 -21.38 24.01
C ASN A 557 7.36 -20.38 22.95
N TYR A 558 6.85 -19.23 23.40
CA TYR A 558 6.50 -18.10 22.55
C TYR A 558 7.72 -17.20 22.35
N VAL A 559 8.00 -16.86 21.09
CA VAL A 559 8.90 -15.75 20.77
C VAL A 559 8.10 -14.47 21.00
N ASP A 560 8.21 -13.88 22.19
CA ASP A 560 7.89 -12.47 22.33
C ASP A 560 8.96 -11.68 21.56
N GLY A 561 8.58 -10.60 20.89
CA GLY A 561 9.50 -9.75 20.13
C GLY A 561 10.55 -9.02 20.98
N LYS A 562 10.97 -9.58 22.12
CA LYS A 562 12.04 -9.08 22.99
C LYS A 562 13.26 -9.99 23.02
N ALA A 563 13.25 -11.13 22.34
CA ALA A 563 14.44 -11.99 22.23
C ALA A 563 15.49 -11.35 21.31
N GLY A 564 16.60 -10.91 21.89
CA GLY A 564 17.70 -10.27 21.18
C GLY A 564 18.46 -11.19 20.22
N PHE A 565 18.86 -10.60 19.09
CA PHE A 565 19.91 -10.99 18.13
C PHE A 565 19.91 -12.44 17.60
N ALA A 566 19.57 -12.60 16.32
CA ALA A 566 19.83 -13.82 15.53
C ALA A 566 21.13 -13.72 14.69
N PHE A 567 22.24 -13.26 15.30
CA PHE A 567 23.53 -13.21 14.61
C PHE A 567 24.50 -14.27 15.14
N ASP A 568 24.84 -15.23 14.27
CA ASP A 568 26.12 -15.92 14.31
C ASP A 568 26.93 -15.50 13.06
N PRO A 569 27.94 -14.62 13.22
CA PRO A 569 28.81 -14.17 12.14
C PRO A 569 29.69 -15.28 11.55
N THR A 570 29.84 -16.44 12.21
CA THR A 570 30.76 -17.50 11.78
C THR A 570 30.21 -18.35 10.62
N ARG A 571 28.94 -18.18 10.25
CA ARG A 571 28.31 -18.86 9.09
C ARG A 571 28.53 -18.16 7.74
N PHE A 572 29.35 -17.11 7.70
CA PHE A 572 29.77 -16.42 6.48
C PHE A 572 31.25 -16.69 6.18
N LYS A 573 31.61 -17.96 5.97
CA LYS A 573 32.89 -18.36 5.40
C LYS A 573 32.68 -19.16 4.13
#